data_AF-A0A2N6ANV0-F1
#
_entry.id   AF-A0A2N6ANV0-F1
#
_cell.length_a   1.000
_cell.length_b   1.000
_cell.length_c   1.000
_cell.angle_alpha   90.00
_cell.angle_beta   90.00
_cell.angle_gamma   90.00
#
_symmetry.space_group_name_H-M   'P 1'
#
loop_
_entity.id
_entity.type
_entity.pdbx_description
1 polymer ?
#
loop_
_entity_poly.entity_id
_entity_poly.type
_entity_poly.pdbx_seq_one_letter_code
_entity_poly.pdbx_strand_id
1 'polypeptide(L)'
;MAVVVQKYGGSSVGTIGKIKNVARRVAKRREAGDQVVVVVSAMGKTTNMLVGMAKEISENPPTREMDMLMSTGEQISISLLSIALK
;
A
#
# COMPACT_ATOMS: atom_id res chain seq x y z
N MET A 1 25.21 5.66 4.96
CA MET A 1 23.96 6.44 5.07
C MET A 1 23.51 6.80 3.66
N ALA A 2 22.55 6.06 3.11
CA ALA A 2 21.92 6.35 1.82
C ALA A 2 20.45 6.74 2.00
N VAL A 3 19.87 7.44 1.02
CA VAL A 3 18.42 7.65 0.91
C VAL A 3 17.88 6.56 -0.02
N VAL A 4 16.99 5.70 0.50
CA VAL A 4 16.46 4.54 -0.21
C VAL A 4 14.95 4.64 -0.31
N VAL A 5 14.43 4.59 -1.53
CA VAL A 5 12.98 4.48 -1.79
C VAL A 5 12.64 3.01 -2.06
N GLN A 6 11.71 2.45 -1.28
CA GLN A 6 11.25 1.07 -1.45
C GLN A 6 9.78 1.07 -1.85
N LYS A 7 9.46 0.47 -3.01
CA LYS A 7 8.08 0.27 -3.43
C LYS A 7 7.66 -1.19 -3.26
N TYR A 8 6.53 -1.41 -2.62
CA TYR A 8 5.92 -2.74 -2.45
C TYR A 8 4.58 -2.81 -3.18
N GLY A 9 4.43 -3.78 -4.08
CA GLY A 9 3.17 -4.01 -4.80
C GLY A 9 2.14 -4.76 -3.97
N GLY A 10 0.90 -4.83 -4.45
CA GLY A 10 -0.23 -5.44 -3.72
C GLY A 10 0.01 -6.91 -3.32
N SER A 11 0.76 -7.67 -4.13
CA SER A 11 1.16 -9.05 -3.79
C SER A 11 2.12 -9.13 -2.60
N SER A 12 2.92 -8.07 -2.36
CA SER A 12 3.86 -7.95 -1.24
C SER A 12 3.20 -7.48 0.06
N VAL A 13 1.99 -6.92 0.00
CA VAL A 13 1.23 -6.43 1.17
C VAL A 13 -0.15 -7.08 1.30
N GLY A 14 -0.44 -8.13 0.53
CA GLY A 14 -1.78 -8.71 0.44
C GLY A 14 -2.28 -9.44 1.68
N THR A 15 -1.45 -9.64 2.71
CA THR A 15 -1.86 -10.23 3.99
C THR A 15 -1.13 -9.54 5.14
N ILE A 16 -1.68 -9.62 6.35
CA ILE A 16 -1.04 -9.07 7.56
C ILE A 16 0.36 -9.66 7.78
N GLY A 17 0.54 -10.97 7.55
CA GLY A 17 1.87 -11.61 7.65
C GLY A 17 2.88 -11.02 6.66
N LYS A 18 2.44 -10.70 5.44
CA LYS A 18 3.27 -10.03 4.43
C LYS A 18 3.59 -8.58 4.80
N ILE A 19 2.64 -7.83 5.37
CA ILE A 19 2.88 -6.48 5.89
C ILE A 19 3.93 -6.51 7.00
N LYS A 20 3.82 -7.44 7.97
CA LYS A 20 4.84 -7.64 9.02
C LYS A 20 6.22 -7.99 8.43
N ASN A 21 6.26 -8.78 7.36
CA ASN A 21 7.51 -9.07 6.64
C ASN A 21 8.13 -7.81 6.00
N VAL A 22 7.30 -6.96 5.37
CA VAL A 22 7.74 -5.69 4.80
C VAL A 22 8.27 -4.76 5.91
N ALA A 23 7.54 -4.62 7.02
CA ALA A 23 7.96 -3.82 8.17
C ALA A 23 9.35 -4.24 8.68
N ARG A 24 9.58 -5.55 8.85
CA ARG A 24 10.91 -6.08 9.24
C ARG A 24 12.03 -5.73 8.25
N ARG A 25 11.76 -5.74 6.94
CA ARG A 25 12.76 -5.39 5.91
C ARG A 25 13.11 -3.90 5.95
N VAL A 26 12.11 -3.06 6.14
CA VAL A 26 12.28 -1.61 6.28
C VAL A 26 13.05 -1.27 7.56
N ALA A 27 12.68 -1.87 8.69
CA ALA A 27 13.37 -1.68 9.97
C ALA A 27 14.85 -2.05 9.89
N LYS A 28 15.20 -3.20 9.28
CA LYS A 28 16.59 -3.61 9.06
C LYS A 28 17.41 -2.60 8.26
N ARG A 29 16.81 -1.94 7.27
CA ARG A 29 17.50 -0.89 6.50
C ARG A 29 17.70 0.37 7.31
N ARG A 30 16.71 0.73 8.11
CA ARG A 30 16.82 1.85 9.04
C ARG A 30 17.92 1.61 10.09
N GLU A 31 17.99 0.39 10.65
CA GLU A 31 19.02 -0.05 11.59
C GLU A 31 20.42 -0.03 10.97
N ALA A 32 20.54 -0.32 9.66
CA ALA A 32 21.80 -0.21 8.91
C ALA A 32 22.24 1.26 8.64
N GLY A 33 21.49 2.26 9.12
CA GLY A 33 21.80 3.67 8.98
C GLY A 33 21.28 4.31 7.68
N ASP A 34 20.38 3.66 6.96
CA ASP A 34 19.72 4.25 5.78
C ASP A 34 18.53 5.14 6.20
N GLN A 35 18.26 6.17 5.38
CA GLN A 35 17.00 6.91 5.40
C GLN A 35 16.05 6.26 4.40
N VAL A 36 14.89 5.78 4.85
CA VAL A 36 14.01 4.95 4.03
C VAL A 36 12.68 5.65 3.81
N VAL A 37 12.28 5.80 2.54
CA VAL A 37 10.92 6.18 2.13
C VAL A 37 10.24 4.94 1.59
N VAL A 38 9.01 4.67 2.02
CA VAL A 38 8.26 3.49 1.61
C VAL A 38 6.98 3.88 0.88
N VAL A 39 6.76 3.28 -0.29
CA VAL A 39 5.54 3.39 -1.08
C VAL A 39 4.88 2.02 -1.12
N VAL A 40 3.60 1.93 -0.78
CA VAL A 40 2.84 0.68 -0.86
C VAL A 40 1.60 0.87 -1.73
N SER A 41 1.30 -0.13 -2.56
CA SER A 41 0.01 -0.22 -3.26
C SER A 41 -1.07 -0.77 -2.31
N ALA A 42 -2.34 -0.72 -2.75
CA ALA A 42 -3.43 -1.40 -2.06
C ALA A 42 -3.18 -2.91 -1.90
N MET A 43 -3.75 -3.51 -0.84
CA MET A 43 -3.55 -4.91 -0.49
C MET A 43 -4.12 -5.88 -1.54
N GLY A 44 -3.33 -6.84 -2.01
CA GLY A 44 -3.81 -7.98 -2.78
C GLY A 44 -4.62 -7.58 -4.02
N LYS A 45 -5.92 -7.92 -4.03
CA LYS A 45 -6.87 -7.63 -5.11
C LYS A 45 -7.81 -6.46 -4.80
N THR A 46 -7.55 -5.68 -3.75
CA THR A 46 -8.44 -4.60 -3.27
C THR A 46 -8.75 -3.57 -4.36
N THR A 47 -7.76 -3.13 -5.15
CA THR A 47 -8.01 -2.20 -6.27
C THR A 47 -9.04 -2.76 -7.25
N ASN A 48 -8.92 -4.03 -7.65
CA ASN A 48 -9.88 -4.65 -8.57
C ASN A 48 -11.28 -4.75 -7.96
N MET A 49 -11.37 -5.06 -6.66
CA MET A 49 -12.64 -5.08 -5.93
C MET A 49 -13.31 -3.70 -5.93
N LEU A 50 -12.56 -2.65 -5.59
CA LEU A 50 -13.07 -1.27 -5.58
C LEU A 50 -13.51 -0.81 -6.99
N VAL A 51 -12.74 -1.14 -8.02
CA VAL A 51 -13.12 -0.88 -9.42
C VAL A 51 -14.41 -1.61 -9.79
N GLY A 52 -14.57 -2.86 -9.36
CA GLY A 52 -15.80 -3.64 -9.56
C GLY A 52 -17.01 -2.95 -8.94
N MET A 53 -16.91 -2.55 -7.67
CA MET A 53 -17.98 -1.83 -6.96
C MET A 53 -18.38 -0.53 -7.66
N ALA A 54 -17.40 0.26 -8.13
CA ALA A 54 -17.70 1.49 -8.86
C ALA A 54 -18.45 1.21 -10.18
N LYS A 55 -18.08 0.12 -10.88
CA LYS A 55 -18.71 -0.29 -12.14
C LYS A 55 -20.12 -0.85 -11.97
N GLU A 56 -20.44 -1.43 -10.82
CA GLU A 56 -21.81 -1.82 -10.48
C GLU A 56 -22.74 -0.60 -10.29
N ILE A 57 -22.18 0.56 -9.95
CA ILE A 57 -22.94 1.82 -9.80
C ILE A 57 -23.02 2.58 -11.13
N SER A 58 -21.95 2.62 -11.91
CA SER A 58 -21.88 3.34 -13.18
C SER A 58 -20.92 2.66 -14.15
N GLU A 59 -21.34 2.45 -15.40
CA GLU A 59 -20.48 1.90 -16.46
C GLU A 59 -19.28 2.82 -16.78
N ASN A 60 -19.43 4.12 -16.55
CA ASN A 60 -18.40 5.14 -16.78
C ASN A 60 -18.26 6.06 -15.55
N PRO A 61 -17.68 5.57 -14.44
CA PRO A 61 -17.55 6.36 -13.22
C PRO A 61 -16.59 7.53 -13.45
N PRO A 62 -16.89 8.74 -12.93
CA PRO A 62 -16.02 9.90 -13.09
C PRO A 62 -14.60 9.63 -12.58
N THR A 63 -13.57 9.98 -13.37
CA THR A 63 -12.16 9.74 -13.01
C THR A 63 -11.79 10.32 -11.64
N ARG A 64 -12.29 11.53 -11.32
CA ARG A 64 -12.06 12.18 -10.03
C ARG A 64 -12.52 11.33 -8.85
N GLU A 65 -13.68 10.67 -8.97
CA GLU A 65 -14.23 9.83 -7.91
C GLU A 65 -13.53 8.46 -7.87
N MET A 66 -13.10 7.96 -9.02
CA MET A 66 -12.26 6.76 -9.09
C MET A 66 -10.93 6.95 -8.37
N ASP A 67 -10.25 8.08 -8.57
CA ASP A 67 -9.00 8.40 -7.89
C ASP A 67 -9.19 8.46 -6.38
N MET A 68 -10.27 9.13 -5.92
CA MET A 68 -10.63 9.17 -4.51
C MET A 68 -10.85 7.75 -3.96
N LEU A 69 -11.63 6.92 -4.65
CA LEU A 69 -11.93 5.55 -4.22
C LEU A 69 -10.66 4.69 -4.15
N MET A 70 -9.80 4.72 -5.18
CA MET A 70 -8.58 3.91 -5.22
C MET A 70 -7.60 4.31 -4.11
N SER A 71 -7.52 5.61 -3.81
CA SER A 71 -6.66 6.12 -2.73
C SER A 71 -6.99 5.49 -1.37
N THR A 72 -8.25 5.10 -1.13
CA THR A 72 -8.64 4.47 0.15
C THR A 72 -7.93 3.13 0.38
N GLY A 73 -7.75 2.31 -0.67
CA GLY A 73 -7.04 1.03 -0.57
C GLY A 73 -5.55 1.22 -0.25
N GLU A 74 -4.96 2.28 -0.77
CA GLU A 74 -3.57 2.66 -0.49
C GLU A 74 -3.42 3.24 0.92
N GLN A 75 -4.38 4.06 1.37
CA GLN A 75 -4.47 4.61 2.73
C GLN A 75 -4.55 3.50 3.80
N ILE A 76 -5.34 2.46 3.56
CA ILE A 76 -5.39 1.27 4.42
C ILE A 76 -4.00 0.64 4.54
N SER A 77 -3.31 0.48 3.41
CA SER A 77 -2.01 -0.21 3.34
C SER A 77 -0.90 0.56 4.05
N ILE A 78 -0.82 1.89 3.86
CA ILE A 78 0.16 2.72 4.58
C ILE A 78 -0.13 2.73 6.09
N SER A 79 -1.40 2.81 6.50
CA SER A 79 -1.78 2.84 7.91
C SER A 79 -1.37 1.54 8.63
N LEU A 80 -1.71 0.39 8.04
CA LEU A 80 -1.32 -0.92 8.58
C LEU A 80 0.19 -1.12 8.63
N LEU A 81 0.93 -0.68 7.59
CA LEU A 81 2.38 -0.76 7.59
C LEU A 81 2.99 0.13 8.69
N SER A 82 2.49 1.36 8.85
CA SER A 82 2.93 2.29 9.91
C SER A 82 2.69 1.72 11.30
N ILE A 83 1.54 1.07 11.54
CA ILE A 83 1.27 0.35 12.80
C ILE A 83 2.28 -0.78 13.01
N ALA A 84 2.60 -1.55 11.96
CA ALA A 84 3.53 -2.67 12.05
C ALA A 84 5.01 -2.26 12.18
N LEU A 85 5.34 -0.99 11.91
CA LEU A 85 6.68 -0.42 12.03
C LEU A 85 6.96 0.23 13.41
N LYS A 86 5.93 0.47 14.23
CA LYS A 86 6.12 0.88 15.62
C LYS A 86 6.77 -0.24 16.42
#